data_AF-A0AA51CDL4-F1
#
_entry.id   AF-A0AA51CDL4-F1
#
_cell.length_a   1.000
_cell.length_b   1.000
_cell.length_c   1.000
_cell.angle_alpha   90.00
_cell.angle_beta   90.00
_cell.angle_gamma   90.00
#
_symmetry.space_group_name_H-M   'P 1'
#
loop_
_entity.id
_entity.type
_entity.pdbx_description
1 polymer ?
#
loop_
_entity_poly.entity_id
_entity_poly.type
_entity_poly.pdbx_seq_one_letter_code
_entity_poly.pdbx_strand_id
1 'polypeptide(L)'
;METVLRNQIADYLGIGETPTYALMGVGFNTLDENPNAQTDSKTYIHQKSQTSQIKSYQTQFPFDTDLIADETAVTALYDIGRNQKTGADAELEYVRVELFKPTGAEGTTFEARKFKVAVAVSGIAGAGGETVKVTGTLYAVGDAVKGTFDTSTKTFTAE
;
A
#
# COMPACT_ATOMS: atom_id res chain seq x y z
N MET A 1 4.34 27.39 -1.96
CA MET A 1 3.65 26.15 -1.55
C MET A 1 3.84 25.19 -2.69
N GLU A 2 4.60 24.13 -2.47
CA GLU A 2 4.76 23.07 -3.47
C GLU A 2 3.63 22.07 -3.25
N THR A 3 2.85 21.82 -4.30
CA THR A 3 1.78 20.81 -4.28
C THR A 3 2.40 19.47 -4.60
N VAL A 4 2.23 18.48 -3.73
CA VAL A 4 2.68 17.12 -3.98
C VAL A 4 1.73 16.43 -4.96
N LEU A 5 2.27 15.94 -6.07
CA LEU A 5 1.56 15.17 -7.09
C LEU A 5 1.65 13.66 -6.79
N ARG A 6 0.69 12.86 -7.29
CA ARG A 6 0.63 11.41 -7.04
C ARG A 6 1.91 10.65 -7.44
N ASN A 7 2.60 11.13 -8.48
CA ASN A 7 3.86 10.55 -8.96
C ASN A 7 5.06 10.85 -8.04
N GLN A 8 4.93 11.76 -7.06
CA GLN A 8 5.95 12.01 -6.03
C GLN A 8 5.78 11.07 -4.83
N ILE A 9 4.83 10.14 -4.89
CA ILE A 9 4.67 9.03 -3.95
C ILE A 9 4.88 7.76 -4.75
N ALA A 10 5.94 7.02 -4.45
CA ALA A 10 6.22 5.74 -5.09
C ALA A 10 5.78 4.58 -4.19
N ASP A 11 5.24 3.56 -4.81
CA ASP A 11 4.66 2.40 -4.15
C ASP A 11 5.37 1.15 -4.63
N TYR A 12 5.76 0.29 -3.71
CA TYR A 12 6.47 -0.93 -4.02
C TYR A 12 5.85 -2.14 -3.33
N LEU A 13 5.72 -3.24 -4.07
CA LEU A 13 5.24 -4.52 -3.57
C LEU A 13 6.42 -5.49 -3.45
N GLY A 14 6.64 -6.05 -2.27
CA GLY A 14 7.64 -7.09 -2.03
C GLY A 14 7.13 -8.43 -2.52
N ILE A 15 7.84 -9.05 -3.47
CA ILE A 15 7.45 -10.31 -4.11
C ILE A 15 8.45 -11.41 -3.74
N GLY A 16 7.91 -12.58 -3.39
CA GLY A 16 8.69 -13.75 -2.98
C GLY A 16 8.97 -13.81 -1.47
N GLU A 17 9.56 -14.91 -1.01
CA GLU A 17 9.90 -15.11 0.41
C GLU A 17 11.01 -14.14 0.87
N THR A 18 11.99 -13.91 0.00
CA THR A 18 12.94 -12.80 0.12
C THR A 18 12.41 -11.66 -0.76
N PRO A 19 11.78 -10.63 -0.17
CA PRO A 19 11.01 -9.65 -0.90
C PRO A 19 11.91 -8.87 -1.87
N THR A 20 11.67 -9.09 -3.17
CA THR A 20 12.18 -8.20 -4.21
C THR A 20 11.10 -7.16 -4.49
N TYR A 21 11.41 -5.88 -4.27
CA TYR A 21 10.44 -4.80 -4.41
C TYR A 21 10.18 -4.43 -5.88
N ALA A 22 8.99 -4.74 -6.36
CA ALA A 22 8.48 -4.32 -7.67
C ALA A 22 7.75 -2.99 -7.55
N LEU A 23 7.99 -2.07 -8.49
CA LEU A 23 7.31 -0.76 -8.52
C LEU A 23 5.85 -0.97 -8.93
N MET A 24 4.92 -0.38 -8.19
CA MET A 24 3.48 -0.35 -8.48
C MET A 24 3.17 0.89 -9.32
N GLY A 25 3.76 0.96 -10.51
CA GLY A 25 3.70 2.11 -11.41
C GLY A 25 2.81 1.84 -12.61
N VAL A 26 3.43 1.46 -13.73
CA VAL A 26 2.71 1.14 -14.97
C VAL A 26 1.71 0.02 -14.70
N GLY A 27 0.49 0.18 -15.21
CA GLY A 27 -0.62 -0.74 -14.96
C GLY A 27 -1.45 -0.41 -13.71
N PHE A 28 -1.00 0.48 -12.80
CA PHE A 28 -1.82 0.95 -11.69
C PHE A 28 -2.56 2.24 -12.06
N ASN A 29 -3.88 2.18 -12.17
CA ASN A 29 -4.75 3.33 -12.44
C ASN A 29 -5.04 4.11 -11.15
N THR A 30 -5.26 3.40 -10.04
CA THR A 30 -5.41 3.97 -8.70
C THR A 30 -4.73 3.09 -7.65
N LEU A 31 -4.22 3.75 -6.60
CA LEU A 31 -3.68 3.11 -5.41
C LEU A 31 -3.67 4.13 -4.27
N ASP A 32 -4.80 4.22 -3.58
CA ASP A 32 -5.06 5.24 -2.57
C ASP A 32 -4.64 4.75 -1.18
N GLU A 33 -4.44 5.67 -0.23
CA GLU A 33 -4.25 5.33 1.19
C GLU A 33 -5.45 5.82 1.98
N ASN A 34 -6.19 4.88 2.58
CA ASN A 34 -7.33 5.15 3.44
C ASN A 34 -6.99 4.76 4.88
N PRO A 35 -6.62 5.69 5.77
CA PRO A 35 -6.20 5.35 7.15
C PRO A 35 -7.29 4.70 8.01
N ASN A 36 -8.58 4.95 7.72
CA ASN A 36 -9.74 4.39 8.43
C ASN A 36 -9.62 4.38 9.96
N ALA A 37 -9.57 5.58 10.55
CA ALA A 37 -9.47 5.76 12.00
C ALA A 37 -10.68 5.14 12.75
N GLN A 38 -10.39 4.36 13.79
CA GLN A 38 -11.38 3.84 14.73
C GLN A 38 -11.45 4.74 15.94
N THR A 39 -12.65 5.16 16.35
CA THR A 39 -12.83 6.10 17.46
C THR A 39 -13.51 5.45 18.66
N ASP A 40 -13.16 5.94 19.85
CA ASP A 40 -13.94 5.72 21.06
C ASP A 40 -14.49 7.03 21.56
N SER A 41 -15.73 7.00 22.03
CA SER A 41 -16.36 8.17 22.61
C SER A 41 -16.92 7.83 23.98
N LYS A 42 -16.61 8.67 24.97
CA LYS A 42 -17.12 8.51 26.33
C LYS A 42 -17.56 9.84 26.90
N THR A 43 -18.70 9.82 27.59
CA THR A 43 -19.21 10.95 28.36
C THR A 43 -19.26 10.54 29.82
N TYR A 44 -18.50 11.20 30.68
CA TYR A 44 -18.51 10.93 32.12
C TYR A 44 -19.69 11.64 32.80
N ILE A 45 -20.18 11.09 33.91
CA ILE A 45 -21.40 11.55 34.62
C ILE A 45 -21.41 13.04 34.99
N HIS A 46 -20.23 13.65 35.16
CA HIS A 46 -20.06 15.06 35.52
C HIS A 46 -19.71 15.94 34.32
N GLN A 47 -19.64 15.37 33.11
CA GLN A 47 -19.33 16.08 31.88
C GLN A 47 -20.59 16.27 31.05
N LYS A 48 -20.80 17.51 30.60
CA LYS A 48 -21.89 17.86 29.67
C LYS A 48 -21.57 17.49 28.22
N SER A 49 -20.29 17.39 27.88
CA SER A 49 -19.81 17.13 26.52
C SER A 49 -19.10 15.78 26.43
N GLN A 50 -19.22 15.12 25.28
CA GLN A 50 -18.56 13.86 24.97
C GLN A 50 -17.06 14.08 24.68
N THR A 51 -16.20 13.20 25.21
CA THR A 51 -14.78 13.13 24.85
C THR A 51 -14.57 12.00 23.85
N SER A 52 -13.88 12.28 22.74
CA SER A 52 -13.56 11.30 21.70
C SER A 52 -12.05 11.09 21.59
N GLN A 53 -11.61 9.86 21.37
CA GLN A 53 -10.20 9.49 21.14
C GLN A 53 -10.08 8.56 19.92
N ILE A 54 -8.97 8.64 19.19
CA ILE A 54 -8.64 7.67 18.14
C ILE A 54 -8.02 6.44 18.81
N LYS A 55 -8.63 5.26 18.62
CA LYS A 55 -8.16 3.98 19.15
C LYS A 55 -7.07 3.35 18.30
N SER A 56 -7.28 3.33 17.00
CA SER A 56 -6.40 2.66 16.03
C SER A 56 -6.69 3.14 14.62
N TYR A 57 -5.81 2.77 13.69
CA TYR A 57 -6.02 2.93 12.26
C TYR A 57 -6.15 1.55 11.61
N GLN A 58 -7.08 1.42 10.66
CA GLN A 58 -7.29 0.20 9.88
C GLN A 58 -6.99 0.50 8.41
N THR A 59 -5.73 0.84 8.14
CA THR A 59 -5.32 1.38 6.85
C THR A 59 -5.63 0.39 5.72
N GLN A 60 -6.21 0.91 4.64
CA GLN A 60 -6.54 0.15 3.44
C GLN A 60 -5.97 0.86 2.22
N PHE A 61 -5.49 0.08 1.26
CA PHE A 61 -5.02 0.58 -0.02
C PHE A 61 -5.83 -0.05 -1.15
N PRO A 62 -6.98 0.55 -1.52
CA PRO A 62 -7.74 0.08 -2.66
C PRO A 62 -6.94 0.33 -3.95
N PHE A 63 -6.99 -0.63 -4.87
CA PHE A 63 -6.30 -0.55 -6.15
C PHE A 63 -7.22 -0.90 -7.33
N ASP A 64 -6.95 -0.25 -8.46
CA ASP A 64 -7.46 -0.60 -9.79
C ASP A 64 -6.26 -0.70 -10.73
N THR A 65 -6.09 -1.86 -11.37
CA THR A 65 -4.99 -2.10 -12.29
C THR A 65 -5.45 -2.64 -13.62
N ASP A 66 -4.74 -2.27 -14.68
CA ASP A 66 -4.76 -2.97 -15.96
C ASP A 66 -3.79 -4.15 -15.89
N LEU A 67 -4.27 -5.35 -16.23
CA LEU A 67 -3.48 -6.57 -16.24
C LEU A 67 -2.44 -6.53 -17.36
N ILE A 68 -1.20 -6.23 -17.00
CA ILE A 68 -0.04 -6.22 -17.90
C ILE A 68 0.88 -7.36 -17.48
N ALA A 69 1.07 -8.36 -18.34
CA ALA A 69 1.79 -9.59 -18.01
C ALA A 69 3.25 -9.35 -17.59
N ASP A 70 3.90 -8.33 -18.16
CA ASP A 70 5.29 -7.98 -17.88
C ASP A 70 5.46 -7.20 -16.56
N GLU A 71 4.37 -6.69 -15.97
CA GLU A 71 4.41 -5.95 -14.70
C GLU A 71 4.29 -6.91 -13.51
N THR A 72 5.43 -7.16 -12.86
CA THR A 72 5.54 -8.19 -11.81
C THR A 72 4.60 -7.94 -10.63
N ALA A 73 4.41 -6.67 -10.22
CA ALA A 73 3.49 -6.33 -9.13
C ALA A 73 2.02 -6.62 -9.49
N VAL A 74 1.60 -6.29 -10.71
CA VAL A 74 0.23 -6.55 -11.18
C VAL A 74 -0.01 -8.06 -11.29
N THR A 75 0.94 -8.80 -11.88
CA THR A 75 0.85 -10.26 -12.00
C THR A 75 0.79 -10.94 -10.62
N ALA A 76 1.55 -10.46 -9.63
CA ALA A 76 1.47 -10.99 -8.27
C ALA A 76 0.08 -10.83 -7.63
N LEU A 77 -0.55 -9.65 -7.80
CA LEU A 77 -1.93 -9.41 -7.32
C LEU A 77 -2.94 -10.30 -8.05
N TYR A 78 -2.80 -10.41 -9.38
CA TYR A 78 -3.61 -11.31 -10.20
C TYR A 78 -3.51 -12.76 -9.73
N ASP A 79 -2.30 -13.27 -9.50
CA ASP A 79 -2.06 -14.65 -9.10
C ASP A 79 -2.63 -14.97 -7.72
N ILE A 80 -2.60 -14.01 -6.78
CA ILE A 80 -3.24 -14.17 -5.48
C ILE A 80 -4.75 -14.35 -5.64
N GLY A 81 -5.41 -13.48 -6.41
CA GLY A 81 -6.85 -13.54 -6.64
C GLY A 81 -7.26 -14.77 -7.45
N ARG A 82 -6.59 -15.03 -8.57
CA ARG A 82 -6.88 -16.15 -9.48
C ARG A 82 -6.73 -17.50 -8.81
N ASN A 83 -5.67 -17.69 -8.04
CA ASN A 83 -5.41 -18.95 -7.35
C ASN A 83 -6.07 -19.02 -5.96
N GLN A 84 -6.83 -17.98 -5.58
CA GLN A 84 -7.50 -17.88 -4.28
C GLN A 84 -6.55 -18.16 -3.11
N LYS A 85 -5.34 -17.56 -3.17
CA LYS A 85 -4.37 -17.69 -2.08
C LYS A 85 -4.96 -17.09 -0.80
N THR A 86 -4.61 -17.66 0.35
CA THR A 86 -5.13 -17.25 1.66
C THR A 86 -4.04 -17.27 2.71
N GLY A 87 -4.32 -16.67 3.87
CA GLY A 87 -3.36 -16.62 4.98
C GLY A 87 -2.05 -15.97 4.55
N ALA A 88 -0.93 -16.56 4.94
CA ALA A 88 0.41 -16.05 4.62
C ALA A 88 0.68 -15.95 3.10
N ASP A 89 0.06 -16.81 2.28
CA ASP A 89 0.25 -16.78 0.82
C ASP A 89 -0.45 -15.60 0.14
N ALA A 90 -1.34 -14.91 0.86
CA ALA A 90 -1.99 -13.67 0.44
C ALA A 90 -1.42 -12.44 1.15
N GLU A 91 -0.41 -12.61 2.00
CA GLU A 91 0.25 -11.51 2.71
C GLU A 91 1.57 -11.13 2.03
N LEU A 92 1.76 -9.84 1.77
CA LEU A 92 2.96 -9.30 1.12
C LEU A 92 3.52 -8.12 1.93
N GLU A 93 4.77 -7.78 1.67
CA GLU A 93 5.31 -6.49 2.10
C GLU A 93 4.92 -5.40 1.09
N TYR A 94 4.57 -4.23 1.60
CA TYR A 94 4.22 -3.06 0.80
C TYR A 94 4.93 -1.84 1.36
N VAL A 95 5.63 -1.09 0.51
CA VAL A 95 6.40 0.10 0.92
C VAL A 95 5.89 1.30 0.17
N ARG A 96 5.55 2.36 0.91
CA ARG A 96 5.16 3.66 0.38
C ARG A 96 6.27 4.66 0.64
N VAL A 97 6.79 5.28 -0.41
CA VAL A 97 7.99 6.11 -0.42
C VAL A 97 7.63 7.54 -0.81
N GLU A 98 8.04 8.50 0.00
CA GLU A 98 7.78 9.92 -0.18
C GLU A 98 8.94 10.57 -0.95
N LEU A 99 8.89 10.55 -2.29
CA LEU A 99 9.98 11.06 -3.15
C LEU A 99 10.23 12.57 -2.99
N PHE A 100 9.31 13.29 -2.37
CA PHE A 100 9.45 14.71 -2.02
C PHE A 100 10.21 14.93 -0.71
N LYS A 101 10.60 13.87 0.00
CA LYS A 101 11.39 13.91 1.24
C LYS A 101 12.69 13.10 1.12
N PRO A 102 13.69 13.61 0.37
CA PRO A 102 14.99 12.97 0.30
C PRO A 102 15.67 12.98 1.68
N THR A 103 16.40 11.91 1.97
CA THR A 103 17.20 11.72 3.17
C THR A 103 18.63 11.33 2.75
N GLY A 104 19.64 11.81 3.48
CA GLY A 104 21.05 11.57 3.12
C GLY A 104 21.58 12.44 1.98
N ALA A 105 22.81 12.15 1.55
CA ALA A 105 23.58 12.97 0.61
C ALA A 105 23.43 12.56 -0.87
N GLU A 106 23.05 11.30 -1.15
CA GLU A 106 23.09 10.71 -2.50
C GLU A 106 21.82 10.95 -3.33
N GLY A 107 20.76 11.51 -2.72
CA GLY A 107 19.52 11.89 -3.43
C GLY A 107 18.64 10.74 -3.91
N THR A 108 18.99 9.48 -3.60
CA THR A 108 18.24 8.27 -3.98
C THR A 108 17.42 7.66 -2.83
N THR A 109 17.67 8.11 -1.60
CA THR A 109 17.05 7.62 -0.37
C THR A 109 15.98 8.60 0.11
N PHE A 110 14.81 8.10 0.48
CA PHE A 110 13.64 8.92 0.84
C PHE A 110 12.94 8.39 2.09
N GLU A 111 12.18 9.23 2.80
CA GLU A 111 11.30 8.76 3.87
C GLU A 111 10.29 7.74 3.35
N ALA A 112 10.07 6.67 4.09
CA ALA A 112 9.19 5.58 3.68
C ALA A 112 8.47 4.92 4.86
N ARG A 113 7.33 4.30 4.56
CA ARG A 113 6.59 3.44 5.49
C ARG A 113 6.45 2.06 4.88
N LYS A 114 6.87 1.04 5.61
CA LYS A 114 6.65 -0.36 5.27
C LYS A 114 5.43 -0.90 6.02
N PHE A 115 4.59 -1.60 5.29
CA PHE A 115 3.40 -2.28 5.79
C PHE A 115 3.53 -3.77 5.45
N LYS A 116 3.05 -4.61 6.36
CA LYS A 116 2.59 -5.94 5.96
C LYS A 116 1.15 -5.78 5.49
N VAL A 117 0.78 -6.33 4.35
CA VAL A 117 -0.57 -6.21 3.79
C VAL A 117 -1.15 -7.56 3.42
N ALA A 118 -2.43 -7.76 3.70
CA ALA A 118 -3.22 -8.86 3.18
C ALA A 118 -3.92 -8.42 1.89
N VAL A 119 -3.65 -9.12 0.79
CA VAL A 119 -4.21 -8.81 -0.53
C VAL A 119 -5.59 -9.46 -0.65
N ALA A 120 -6.60 -8.64 -0.87
CA ALA A 120 -7.96 -9.08 -1.16
C ALA A 120 -8.38 -8.61 -2.55
N VAL A 121 -8.27 -9.49 -3.54
CA VAL A 121 -8.77 -9.23 -4.89
C VAL A 121 -10.30 -9.33 -4.89
N SER A 122 -10.95 -8.27 -5.33
CA SER A 122 -12.42 -8.19 -5.41
C SER A 122 -12.95 -8.45 -6.81
N GLY A 123 -12.13 -8.27 -7.85
CA GLY A 123 -12.54 -8.49 -9.22
C GLY A 123 -11.39 -8.74 -10.18
N ILE A 124 -11.62 -9.66 -11.12
CA ILE A 124 -10.82 -9.83 -12.34
C ILE A 124 -11.83 -9.77 -13.49
N ALA A 125 -11.87 -8.65 -14.21
CA ALA A 125 -12.96 -8.35 -15.14
C ALA A 125 -12.43 -7.73 -16.44
N GLY A 126 -13.11 -7.98 -17.57
CA GLY A 126 -12.80 -7.34 -18.84
C GLY A 126 -13.90 -7.60 -19.85
N ALA A 127 -14.35 -6.56 -20.55
CA ALA A 127 -15.28 -6.68 -21.66
C ALA A 127 -14.56 -7.12 -22.95
N GLY A 128 -15.32 -7.56 -23.96
CA GLY A 128 -14.75 -7.95 -25.25
C GLY A 128 -13.99 -6.79 -25.91
N GLY A 129 -12.67 -6.95 -26.08
CA GLY A 129 -11.79 -5.95 -26.67
C GLY A 129 -11.16 -4.96 -25.68
N GLU A 130 -11.46 -5.06 -24.39
CA GLU A 130 -10.86 -4.23 -23.33
C GLU A 130 -9.75 -4.98 -22.59
N THR A 131 -8.83 -4.22 -21.99
CA THR A 131 -7.81 -4.78 -21.10
C THR A 131 -8.48 -5.36 -19.85
N VAL A 132 -8.04 -6.54 -19.43
CA VAL A 132 -8.51 -7.15 -18.18
C VAL A 132 -8.05 -6.27 -17.01
N LYS A 133 -8.97 -5.95 -16.12
CA LYS A 133 -8.69 -5.24 -14.88
C LYS A 133 -8.61 -6.18 -13.71
N VAL A 134 -7.71 -5.87 -12.78
CA VAL A 134 -7.64 -6.48 -11.45
C VAL A 134 -7.92 -5.39 -10.43
N THR A 135 -8.97 -5.59 -9.64
CA THR A 135 -9.38 -4.65 -8.60
C THR A 135 -9.38 -5.34 -7.24
N GLY A 136 -9.07 -4.58 -6.20
CA GLY A 136 -8.96 -5.14 -4.86
C GLY A 136 -8.54 -4.14 -3.81
N THR A 137 -8.14 -4.65 -2.66
CA THR A 137 -7.66 -3.84 -1.54
C THR A 137 -6.52 -4.55 -0.84
N LEU A 138 -5.46 -3.80 -0.53
CA LEU A 138 -4.41 -4.22 0.39
C LEU A 138 -4.82 -3.77 1.80
N TYR A 139 -5.11 -4.72 2.67
CA TYR A 139 -5.44 -4.44 4.07
C TYR A 139 -4.17 -4.42 4.90
N ALA A 140 -3.87 -3.33 5.60
CA ALA A 140 -2.72 -3.29 6.51
C ALA A 140 -2.89 -4.32 7.64
N VAL A 141 -1.83 -5.11 7.86
CA VAL A 141 -1.73 -6.11 8.92
C VAL A 141 -0.76 -5.59 9.96
N GLY A 142 -1.30 -5.12 11.09
CA GLY A 142 -0.52 -4.53 12.16
C GLY A 142 -0.06 -3.11 11.85
N ASP A 143 0.95 -2.66 12.59
CA ASP A 143 1.47 -1.29 12.51
C ASP A 143 2.48 -1.12 11.38
N ALA A 144 2.49 0.08 10.81
CA ALA A 144 3.50 0.46 9.82
C ALA A 144 4.87 0.65 10.48
N VAL A 145 5.92 0.17 9.82
CA VAL A 145 7.30 0.42 10.20
C VAL A 145 7.79 1.66 9.45
N LYS A 146 8.24 2.67 10.19
CA LYS A 146 8.87 3.87 9.61
C LYS A 146 10.33 3.60 9.27
N GLY A 147 10.83 4.29 8.27
CA GLY A 147 12.14 4.02 7.73
C GLY A 147 12.47 4.91 6.55
N THR A 148 13.53 4.52 5.87
CA THR A 148 13.93 5.08 4.59
C THR A 148 13.94 4.01 3.51
N PHE A 149 13.78 4.43 2.26
CA PHE A 149 13.85 3.55 1.10
C PHE A 149 14.79 4.14 0.05
N ASP A 150 15.76 3.33 -0.38
CA ASP A 150 16.64 3.65 -1.50
C ASP A 150 16.01 3.14 -2.80
N THR A 151 15.64 4.05 -3.68
CA THR A 151 14.98 3.73 -4.96
C THR A 151 15.91 3.09 -5.99
N SER A 152 17.23 3.19 -5.80
CA SER A 152 18.24 2.60 -6.69
C SER A 152 18.52 1.13 -6.34
N THR A 153 18.74 0.84 -5.06
CA THR A 153 18.98 -0.53 -4.56
C THR A 153 17.68 -1.26 -4.22
N LYS A 154 16.56 -0.53 -4.14
CA LYS A 154 15.25 -1.02 -3.71
C LYS A 154 15.31 -1.65 -2.32
N THR A 155 15.92 -0.93 -1.38
CA THR A 155 16.15 -1.42 -0.02
C THR A 155 15.42 -0.54 0.99
N PHE A 156 14.64 -1.17 1.88
CA PHE A 156 14.04 -0.51 3.03
C PHE A 156 14.93 -0.63 4.27
N THR A 157 15.16 0.47 4.96
CA THR A 157 15.90 0.52 6.24
C THR A 157 14.97 1.09 7.31
N ALA A 158 14.70 0.33 8.38
CA ALA A 158 13.89 0.81 9.49
C ALA A 158 14.62 1.91 10.28
N GLU A 159 13.83 2.86 10.82
CA GLU A 159 14.30 3.90 11.76
C GLU A 159 14.77 3.33 13.11
#